data_AF-A0A920JNR1-F1
#
_entry.id   AF-A0A920JNR1-F1
#
_cell.length_a   1.000
_cell.length_b   1.000
_cell.length_c   1.000
_cell.angle_alpha   90.00
_cell.angle_beta   90.00
_cell.angle_gamma   90.00
#
_symmetry.space_group_name_H-M   'P 1'
#
loop_
_entity.id
_entity.type
_entity.pdbx_description
1 polymer ?
#
loop_
_entity_poly.entity_id
_entity_poly.type
_entity_poly.pdbx_seq_one_letter_code
_entity_poly.pdbx_strand_id
1 'polypeptide(L)' 'MKNRTAKVKRETKETQIILNIDLDGQGKSSIDAGLPFLEHMLEQVARHGVFDIDLNAKGDLHIDAHQRLKI' A
#
# COMPACT_ATOMS: atom_id res chain seq x y z
N MET A 1 17.14 20.30 3.17
CA MET A 1 16.24 19.53 4.06
C MET A 1 16.21 18.09 3.58
N LYS A 2 16.05 17.11 4.47
CA LYS A 2 15.98 15.69 4.12
C LYS A 2 14.50 15.32 3.93
N ASN A 3 14.11 14.84 2.75
CA ASN A 3 12.73 14.42 2.50
C ASN A 3 12.35 13.26 3.44
N ARG A 4 11.11 13.28 3.93
CA ARG A 4 10.56 12.24 4.81
C ARG A 4 10.03 11.08 3.96
N THR A 5 10.96 10.34 3.39
CA THR A 5 10.67 9.17 2.56
C THR A 5 10.98 7.88 3.28
N ALA A 6 10.19 6.84 2.99
CA ALA A 6 10.46 5.49 3.43
C ALA A 6 10.18 4.48 2.31
N LYS A 7 11.04 3.47 2.23
CA LYS A 7 10.85 2.30 1.37
C LYS A 7 10.87 1.05 2.21
N VAL A 8 9.81 0.26 2.11
CA VAL A 8 9.65 -0.99 2.86
C VAL A 8 9.41 -2.11 1.87
N LYS A 9 10.16 -3.20 2.04
CA LYS A 9 9.93 -4.47 1.35
C LYS A 9 9.70 -5.54 2.41
N ARG A 10 8.58 -6.24 2.33
CA ARG A 10 8.25 -7.37 3.21
C ARG A 10 7.84 -8.56 2.37
N GLU A 11 8.47 -9.69 2.59
CA GLU A 11 8.14 -10.95 1.93
C GLU A 11 7.90 -12.01 3.02
N THR A 12 6.75 -12.65 2.96
CA THR A 12 6.40 -13.83 3.74
C THR A 12 6.00 -14.94 2.77
N LYS A 13 5.62 -16.12 3.30
CA LYS A 13 5.07 -17.19 2.47
C LYS A 13 3.70 -16.84 1.88
N GLU A 14 2.93 -15.98 2.54
CA GLU A 14 1.55 -15.65 2.18
C GLU A 14 1.45 -14.36 1.34
N THR A 15 2.41 -13.44 1.50
CA THR A 15 2.33 -12.08 0.95
C THR A 15 3.70 -11.53 0.55
N GLN A 16 3.75 -10.75 -0.50
CA GLN A 16 4.87 -9.93 -0.93
C GLN A 16 4.40 -8.48 -1.04
N ILE A 17 5.06 -7.57 -0.33
CA ILE A 17 4.67 -6.16 -0.23
C ILE A 17 5.88 -5.29 -0.51
N ILE A 18 5.73 -4.33 -1.41
CA ILE A 18 6.68 -3.26 -1.69
C ILE A 18 5.91 -1.94 -1.53
N LEU A 19 6.36 -1.11 -0.60
CA LEU A 19 5.79 0.20 -0.32
C LEU A 19 6.87 1.27 -0.43
N ASN A 20 6.63 2.30 -1.22
CA ASN A 20 7.33 3.58 -1.15
C ASN A 20 6.36 4.65 -0.69
N ILE A 21 6.77 5.48 0.26
CA ILE A 21 5.98 6.62 0.73
C ILE A 21 6.85 7.87 0.83
N ASP A 22 6.32 9.00 0.37
CA ASP A 22 6.85 10.34 0.62
C ASP A 22 5.81 11.15 1.41
N LEU A 23 6.16 11.53 2.65
CA LEU A 23 5.28 12.34 3.50
C LEU A 23 5.27 13.83 3.11
N ASP A 24 6.19 14.25 2.24
CA ASP A 24 6.30 15.61 1.69
C ASP A 24 5.87 15.63 0.20
N GLY A 25 4.97 14.71 -0.18
CA GLY A 25 4.52 14.48 -1.56
C GLY A 25 3.52 15.51 -2.09
N GLN A 26 2.80 15.11 -3.15
CA GLN A 26 1.79 15.92 -3.83
C GLN A 26 0.41 15.22 -3.89
N GLY A 27 0.23 14.13 -3.14
CA GLY A 27 -1.00 13.36 -3.11
C GLY A 27 -1.13 12.34 -4.25
N LYS A 28 -0.01 11.89 -4.82
CA LYS A 28 0.01 10.88 -5.89
C LYS A 28 -0.13 9.48 -5.29
N SER A 29 -0.90 8.61 -5.93
CA SER A 29 -1.02 7.22 -5.50
C SER A 29 -0.95 6.25 -6.68
N SER A 30 -0.21 5.17 -6.51
CA SER A 30 -0.19 4.00 -7.38
C SER A 30 -0.32 2.77 -6.48
N ILE A 31 -1.48 2.13 -6.48
CA ILE A 31 -1.81 1.09 -5.49
C ILE A 31 -2.32 -0.12 -6.24
N ASP A 32 -1.58 -1.22 -6.13
CA ASP A 32 -1.92 -2.53 -6.68
C ASP A 32 -1.81 -3.53 -5.53
N ALA A 33 -2.95 -3.83 -4.89
CA ALA A 33 -3.03 -4.73 -3.73
C ALA A 33 -4.01 -5.89 -3.95
N GLY A 34 -4.74 -5.90 -5.08
CA GLY A 34 -5.74 -6.92 -5.40
C GLY A 34 -7.01 -6.84 -4.56
N LEU A 35 -7.21 -5.73 -3.83
CA LEU A 35 -8.33 -5.50 -2.93
C LEU A 35 -8.94 -4.11 -3.20
N PRO A 36 -9.96 -4.01 -4.08
CA PRO A 36 -10.45 -2.73 -4.58
C PRO A 36 -10.88 -1.73 -3.49
N PHE A 37 -11.48 -2.23 -2.40
CA PHE A 37 -11.87 -1.35 -1.28
C PHE A 37 -10.66 -0.79 -0.53
N LEU A 38 -9.62 -1.60 -0.32
CA LEU A 38 -8.40 -1.15 0.35
C LEU A 38 -7.66 -0.13 -0.52
N GLU A 39 -7.54 -0.41 -1.82
CA GLU A 39 -6.95 0.51 -2.79
C GLU A 39 -7.64 1.86 -2.74
N HIS A 40 -8.98 1.87 -2.84
CA HIS A 40 -9.76 3.09 -2.74
C HIS A 40 -9.52 3.87 -1.44
N MET A 41 -9.45 3.18 -0.29
CA MET A 41 -9.18 3.84 0.99
C MET A 41 -7.79 4.46 1.04
N LEU A 42 -6.77 3.76 0.55
CA LEU A 42 -5.40 4.27 0.55
C LEU A 42 -5.20 5.43 -0.45
N GLU A 43 -5.93 5.44 -1.57
CA GLU A 43 -5.98 6.61 -2.48
C GLU A 43 -6.53 7.85 -1.77
N GLN A 44 -7.57 7.70 -0.94
CA GLN A 44 -8.09 8.81 -0.14
C GLN A 44 -7.04 9.29 0.88
N VAL A 45 -6.31 8.38 1.53
CA VAL A 45 -5.22 8.73 2.45
C VAL A 45 -4.13 9.53 1.74
N ALA A 46 -3.70 9.08 0.55
CA ALA A 46 -2.71 9.80 -0.26
C ALA A 46 -3.20 11.21 -0.62
N ARG A 47 -4.43 11.31 -1.15
CA ARG A 47 -5.01 12.57 -1.62
C ARG A 47 -5.21 13.60 -0.50
N HIS A 48 -5.83 13.20 0.61
CA HIS A 48 -6.18 14.13 1.69
C HIS A 48 -5.01 14.34 2.66
N GLY A 49 -4.07 13.41 2.75
CA GLY A 49 -2.82 13.56 3.50
C GLY A 49 -1.71 14.26 2.72
N VAL A 50 -1.89 14.45 1.41
CA VAL A 50 -0.87 14.99 0.47
C VAL A 50 0.41 14.15 0.49
N PHE A 51 0.25 12.84 0.59
CA PHE A 51 1.36 11.87 0.55
C PHE A 51 1.49 11.26 -0.84
N ASP A 52 2.71 11.00 -1.26
CA ASP A 52 2.93 10.14 -2.43
C ASP A 52 3.07 8.69 -1.96
N ILE A 53 2.19 7.81 -2.43
CA ILE A 53 2.14 6.38 -2.05
C ILE A 53 2.28 5.51 -3.30
N ASP A 54 3.26 4.61 -3.29
CA ASP A 54 3.42 3.56 -4.30
C ASP A 54 3.44 2.21 -3.57
N LEU A 55 2.38 1.43 -3.75
CA LEU A 55 2.18 0.15 -3.09
C LEU A 55 1.95 -0.95 -4.13
N ASN A 56 2.81 -1.96 -4.12
CA ASN A 56 2.56 -3.24 -4.77
C ASN A 56 2.47 -4.33 -3.71
N ALA A 57 1.31 -4.96 -3.58
CA ALA A 57 1.07 -6.07 -2.68
C ALA A 57 0.47 -7.24 -3.45
N LYS A 58 1.10 -8.40 -3.33
CA LYS A 58 0.65 -9.67 -3.90
C LYS A 58 0.52 -10.68 -2.77
N GLY A 59 -0.51 -11.50 -2.78
CA GLY A 59 -0.68 -12.56 -1.80
C GLY A 59 -1.74 -13.56 -2.22
N ASP A 60 -1.85 -14.63 -1.45
CA ASP A 60 -2.79 -15.72 -1.71
C ASP A 60 -4.23 -15.30 -1.40
N LEU A 61 -4.90 -14.64 -2.36
CA LEU A 61 -6.33 -14.28 -2.29
C LEU A 61 -7.27 -15.50 -2.29
N HIS A 62 -6.72 -16.71 -2.47
CA HIS A 62 -7.48 -17.97 -2.59
C HIS A 62 -7.70 -18.71 -1.26
N ILE A 63 -7.07 -18.28 -0.16
CA ILE A 63 -7.27 -18.89 1.16
C ILE A 63 -8.28 -18.03 1.92
N ASP A 64 -9.54 -18.49 1.88
CA ASP A 64 -10.65 -18.11 2.76
C ASP A 64 -11.48 -16.87 2.37
N ALA A 65 -12.70 -17.12 1.87
CA ALA A 65 -13.70 -16.11 1.52
C ALA A 65 -14.22 -15.31 2.73
N HIS A 66 -13.82 -15.64 3.97
CA HIS A 66 -14.28 -14.99 5.19
C HIS A 66 -13.18 -14.50 6.14
N GLN A 67 -11.88 -14.58 5.80
CA GLN A 67 -10.79 -14.08 6.66
C GLN A 67 -9.83 -13.13 5.93
N ARG A 68 -10.17 -11.85 6.08
CA ARG A 68 -9.38 -10.61 5.98
C ARG A 68 -7.86 -10.74 6.17
N LEU A 69 -7.12 -10.01 5.32
CA LEU A 69 -5.94 -9.21 5.64
C LEU A 69 -5.11 -9.68 6.87
N LYS A 70 -4.27 -10.71 6.69
CA LYS A 70 -3.22 -11.04 7.66
C LYS A 70 -2.00 -10.15 7.38
N ILE A 71 -1.96 -8.97 8.03
CA ILE A 71 -0.73 -8.16 8.14
C ILE A 71 0.04 -8.63 9.37
#